data_AF-A0A0B6YJI2-F1
#
_entry.id   AF-A0A0B6YJI2-F1
#
_cell.length_a   1.000
_cell.length_b   1.000
_cell.length_c   1.000
_cell.angle_alpha   90.00
_cell.angle_beta   90.00
_cell.angle_gamma   90.00
#
_symmetry.space_group_name_H-M   'P 1'
#
loop_
_entity.id
_entity.type
_entity.pdbx_description
1 polymer ?
#
loop_
_entity_poly.entity_id
_entity_poly.type
_entity_poly.pdbx_seq_one_letter_code
_entity_poly.pdbx_strand_id
1 'polypeptide(L)' 'DLNITITPVNNQKPVIVLGNPVFVAEGESFRFTENVLKVTDPDSKTKEIQFMITKQPQWGYIENTKSNPGSEK' A
#
# COMPACT_ATOMS: atom_id res chain seq x y z
N ASP A 1 29.83 -11.33 -27.75
CA ASP A 1 28.86 -11.73 -26.71
C ASP A 1 27.47 -11.23 -27.03
N LEU A 2 26.46 -12.09 -26.85
CA LEU A 2 25.06 -11.77 -27.10
C LEU A 2 24.36 -11.62 -25.74
N ASN A 3 23.92 -10.40 -25.40
CA ASN A 3 23.10 -10.16 -24.22
C ASN A 3 21.62 -10.22 -24.60
N ILE A 4 20.90 -11.19 -24.06
CA ILE A 4 19.45 -11.28 -24.16
C ILE A 4 18.87 -10.85 -22.81
N THR A 5 18.06 -9.79 -22.83
CA THR A 5 17.36 -9.29 -21.64
C THR A 5 15.88 -9.58 -21.80
N ILE A 6 15.33 -10.42 -20.91
CA ILE A 6 13.89 -10.68 -20.86
C ILE A 6 13.27 -9.68 -19.88
N THR A 7 12.44 -8.79 -20.39
CA THR A 7 11.61 -7.91 -19.56
C THR A 7 10.31 -8.62 -19.21
N PRO A 8 9.87 -8.63 -17.94
CA PRO A 8 8.58 -9.20 -17.57
C PRO A 8 7.47 -8.44 -18.30
N VAL A 9 6.53 -9.19 -18.88
CA VAL A 9 5.28 -8.65 -19.40
C VAL A 9 4.34 -8.54 -18.20
N ASN A 10 3.76 -7.37 -17.95
CA ASN A 10 2.74 -7.20 -16.90
C ASN A 10 1.51 -8.07 -17.24
N ASN A 11 1.46 -9.27 -16.68
CA ASN A 11 0.50 -10.31 -17.01
C ASN A 11 -0.19 -10.91 -15.78
N GLN A 12 0.21 -10.49 -14.57
CA GLN A 12 -0.35 -10.88 -13.29
C GLN A 12 -0.86 -9.67 -12.55
N LYS A 13 -2.00 -9.85 -11.87
CA LYS A 13 -2.56 -8.81 -11.01
C LYS A 13 -1.88 -8.85 -9.63
N PRO A 14 -1.79 -7.72 -8.93
CA PRO A 14 -1.33 -7.70 -7.54
C PRO A 14 -2.21 -8.57 -6.64
N VAL A 15 -1.56 -9.25 -5.69
CA VAL A 15 -2.22 -10.07 -4.67
C VAL A 15 -2.14 -9.37 -3.33
N ILE A 16 -3.29 -9.23 -2.66
CA ILE A 16 -3.40 -8.63 -1.33
C ILE A 16 -3.39 -9.75 -0.28
N VAL A 17 -2.53 -9.60 0.72
CA VAL A 17 -2.51 -10.43 1.93
C VAL A 17 -2.90 -9.54 3.11
N LEU A 18 -3.99 -9.90 3.78
CA LEU A 18 -4.48 -9.23 4.96
C LEU A 18 -4.00 -9.97 6.21
N GLY A 19 -3.51 -9.20 7.18
CA GLY A 19 -3.24 -9.69 8.52
C GLY A 19 -4.50 -9.69 9.39
N ASN A 20 -4.28 -9.61 10.70
CA ASN A 20 -5.37 -9.54 11.66
C ASN A 20 -6.16 -8.23 11.54
N PRO A 21 -7.46 -8.23 11.87
CA PRO A 21 -8.25 -7.02 11.98
C PRO A 21 -7.61 -6.04 12.97
N VAL A 22 -7.67 -4.76 12.62
CA VAL A 22 -7.20 -3.68 13.48
C VAL A 22 -8.39 -3.06 14.20
N PHE A 23 -8.23 -2.85 15.50
CA PHE A 23 -9.16 -2.11 16.34
C PHE A 23 -8.43 -0.88 16.90
N VAL A 24 -9.06 0.28 16.81
CA VAL A 24 -8.50 1.55 17.29
C VAL A 24 -9.46 2.11 18.33
N ALA A 25 -8.94 2.42 19.51
CA ALA A 25 -9.70 3.07 20.56
C ALA A 25 -9.95 4.54 20.20
N GLU A 26 -10.99 5.14 20.78
CA GLU A 26 -11.26 6.57 20.59
C GLU A 26 -10.08 7.41 21.11
N GLY A 27 -9.68 8.42 20.32
CA GLY A 27 -8.52 9.28 20.63
C GLY A 27 -7.17 8.72 20.21
N GLU A 28 -7.11 7.44 19.84
CA GLU A 28 -5.88 6.78 19.40
C GLU A 28 -5.72 6.79 17.87
N SER A 29 -4.49 6.52 17.42
CA SER A 29 -4.18 6.37 15.99
C SER A 29 -3.48 5.05 15.73
N PHE A 30 -3.67 4.50 14.54
CA PHE A 30 -3.01 3.27 14.10
C PHE A 30 -2.32 3.48 12.77
N ARG A 31 -1.04 3.08 12.70
CA ARG A 31 -0.26 3.12 11.47
C ARG A 31 -0.31 1.77 10.76
N PHE A 32 -0.75 1.78 9.50
CA PHE A 32 -0.68 0.59 8.65
C PHE A 32 0.78 0.13 8.44
N THR A 33 0.99 -1.17 8.58
CA THR A 33 2.27 -1.85 8.38
C THR A 33 2.06 -3.08 7.48
N GLU A 34 3.15 -3.64 6.96
CA GLU A 34 3.09 -4.86 6.14
C GLU A 34 2.49 -6.07 6.88
N ASN A 35 2.44 -6.05 8.21
CA ASN A 35 1.81 -7.11 9.00
C ASN A 35 0.28 -7.10 8.88
N VAL A 36 -0.32 -5.95 8.56
CA VAL A 36 -1.79 -5.79 8.45
C VAL A 36 -2.22 -5.80 6.99
N LEU A 37 -1.46 -5.14 6.11
CA LEU A 37 -1.78 -5.04 4.70
C LEU A 37 -0.49 -5.16 3.90
N LYS A 38 -0.37 -6.27 3.16
CA LYS A 38 0.75 -6.51 2.25
C LYS A 38 0.22 -6.74 0.85
N VAL A 39 0.93 -6.20 -0.13
CA VAL A 39 0.67 -6.47 -1.55
C VAL A 39 1.93 -6.98 -2.21
N THR A 40 1.77 -8.03 -2.99
CA THR A 40 2.84 -8.62 -3.79
C THR A 40 2.38 -8.69 -5.23
N ASP A 41 3.24 -8.23 -6.15
CA ASP A 41 3.03 -8.35 -7.58
C ASP A 41 4.33 -8.89 -8.21
N PRO A 42 4.31 -10.04 -8.90
CA PRO A 42 5.50 -10.60 -9.54
C PRO A 42 6.05 -9.71 -10.65
N ASP A 43 5.20 -8.90 -11.28
CA ASP A 43 5.57 -8.14 -12.48
C ASP A 43 5.97 -6.70 -12.18
N SER A 44 5.54 -6.15 -11.04
CA SER A 44 5.81 -4.76 -10.65
C SER A 44 6.71 -4.69 -9.43
N LYS A 45 7.57 -3.66 -9.39
CA LYS A 45 8.35 -3.38 -8.17
C LYS A 45 7.43 -2.82 -7.10
N THR A 46 7.73 -3.08 -5.83
CA THR A 46 6.93 -2.56 -4.69
C THR A 46 6.73 -1.04 -4.73
N LYS A 47 7.70 -0.28 -5.27
CA LYS A 47 7.62 1.19 -5.38
C LYS A 47 6.59 1.69 -6.39
N GLU A 48 6.14 0.84 -7.31
CA GLU A 48 5.19 1.16 -8.37
C GLU A 48 3.74 0.84 -7.95
N ILE A 49 3.57 0.13 -6.83
CA ILE A 49 2.26 -0.24 -6.28
C ILE A 49 1.70 0.90 -5.44
N GLN A 50 0.46 1.28 -5.71
CA GLN A 50 -0.25 2.34 -5.01
C GLN A 50 -1.54 1.80 -4.37
N PHE A 51 -1.87 2.34 -3.19
CA PHE A 51 -3.12 2.05 -2.50
C PHE A 51 -4.03 3.26 -2.58
N MET A 52 -5.33 3.01 -2.81
CA MET A 52 -6.35 4.03 -2.80
C MET A 52 -7.47 3.65 -1.83
N ILE A 53 -7.86 4.60 -1.00
CA ILE A 53 -9.00 4.44 -0.09
C ILE A 53 -10.27 4.66 -0.90
N THR A 54 -11.02 3.60 -1.17
CA THR A 54 -12.28 3.68 -1.92
C THR A 54 -13.46 4.04 -1.02
N LYS A 55 -13.37 3.74 0.28
CA LYS A 55 -14.38 4.04 1.28
C LYS A 55 -13.73 4.26 2.64
N GLN A 56 -14.12 5.35 3.31
CA GLN A 56 -13.71 5.65 4.67
C GLN A 56 -14.46 4.76 5.69
N PRO A 57 -13.88 4.49 6.87
CA PRO A 57 -14.57 3.78 7.94
C PRO A 57 -15.75 4.61 8.45
N GLN A 58 -16.74 3.94 9.04
CA GLN A 58 -17.92 4.60 9.61
C GLN A 58 -17.59 5.43 10.85
N TRP A 59 -16.58 5.01 11.62
CA TRP A 59 -16.10 5.71 12.82
C TRP A 59 -14.60 5.98 12.68
N GLY A 60 -14.19 7.23 12.87
CA GLY A 60 -12.83 7.68 12.62
C GLY A 60 -12.57 7.99 11.14
N TYR A 61 -11.28 8.06 10.76
CA TYR A 61 -10.86 8.34 9.39
C TYR A 61 -9.49 7.71 9.12
N ILE A 62 -9.21 7.46 7.84
CA ILE A 62 -7.89 7.07 7.35
C ILE A 62 -7.26 8.30 6.68
N GLU A 63 -6.05 8.66 7.09
CA GLU A 63 -5.26 9.74 6.51
C GLU A 63 -3.90 9.27 6.00
N ASN A 64 -3.34 10.03 5.07
CA ASN A 64 -1.94 9.88 4.67
C ASN A 64 -1.07 10.79 5.54
N THR A 65 -0.35 10.21 6.48
CA THR A 65 0.50 10.96 7.42
C THR A 65 1.85 11.38 6.83
N LYS A 66 2.15 11.01 5.57
CA LYS A 66 3.34 11.53 4.89
C LYS A 66 3.04 12.92 4.38
N SER A 67 3.79 13.91 4.85
CA SER A 67 3.80 15.24 4.27
C SER A 67 4.19 15.15 2.79
N ASN A 68 3.39 15.75 1.91
CA ASN A 68 3.90 16.09 0.58
C ASN A 68 4.97 17.20 0.78
N PRO A 69 6.18 17.07 0.21
CA PRO A 69 7.13 18.17 0.19
C PRO A 69 6.45 19.43 -0.38
N GLY A 70 6.45 20.54 0.38
CA GLY A 70 5.77 21.78 -0.01
C GLY A 70 4.33 21.95 0.51
N SER A 71 3.86 21.06 1.40
CA SER A 71 2.65 21.30 2.22
C SER A 71 2.96 21.88 3.60
N GLU A 72 4.22 22.26 3.86
CA GLU A 72 4.55 23.11 5.00
C GLU A 72 3.84 24.46 4.82
N LYS A 73 3.01 24.81 5.79
CA LYS A 73 2.34 26.09 5.86
C LYS A 73 3.22 27.11 6.55
#